data_AF-A0A2J6XM28-F1
#
_entry.id   AF-A0A2J6XM28-F1
#
_cell.length_a   1.000
_cell.length_b   1.000
_cell.length_c   1.000
_cell.angle_alpha   90.00
_cell.angle_beta   90.00
_cell.angle_gamma   90.00
#
_symmetry.space_group_name_H-M   'P 1'
#
loop_
_entity.id
_entity.type
_entity.pdbx_description
1 polymer ?
#
loop_
_entity_poly.entity_id
_entity_poly.type
_entity_poly.pdbx_seq_one_letter_code
_entity_poly.pdbx_strand_id
1 'polypeptide(L)'
;MRELSVIEKYILVHIYKFGPDTPWLMAHRLLGNYGYTSKYDPDELEKYCKVLKDEGLLVVYNGELKMKVTSSIKPWLKVKSKEMKHKPQGIYYDLSKEGRKVASNLYKELFKK
;
A
#
# COMPACT_ATOMS: atom_id res chain seq x y z
N MET A 1 7.41 -14.80 -17.52
CA MET A 1 6.71 -13.94 -16.54
C MET A 1 5.28 -14.44 -16.48
N ARG A 2 4.76 -14.74 -15.28
CA ARG A 2 3.36 -15.14 -15.11
C ARG A 2 2.45 -13.98 -15.50
N GLU A 3 1.30 -14.27 -16.07
CA GLU A 3 0.27 -13.26 -16.30
C GLU A 3 -0.34 -12.82 -14.96
N LEU A 4 -0.17 -11.54 -14.63
CA LEU A 4 -0.72 -10.96 -13.40
C LEU A 4 -2.24 -10.90 -13.48
N SER A 5 -2.90 -11.36 -12.42
CA SER A 5 -4.34 -11.20 -12.24
C SER A 5 -4.73 -9.72 -12.10
N VAL A 6 -6.02 -9.43 -12.26
CA VAL A 6 -6.54 -8.07 -12.14
C VAL A 6 -6.25 -7.48 -10.75
N ILE A 7 -6.40 -8.28 -9.68
CA ILE A 7 -6.18 -7.84 -8.30
C ILE A 7 -4.70 -7.51 -8.06
N GLU A 8 -3.78 -8.37 -8.53
CA GLU A 8 -2.34 -8.14 -8.41
C GLU A 8 -1.91 -6.85 -9.12
N LYS A 9 -2.42 -6.61 -10.34
CA LYS A 9 -2.20 -5.35 -11.07
C LYS A 9 -2.69 -4.16 -10.25
N TYR A 10 -3.86 -4.26 -9.64
CA TYR A 10 -4.43 -3.19 -8.82
C TYR A 10 -3.62 -2.92 -7.55
N ILE A 11 -3.11 -3.96 -6.88
CA ILE A 11 -2.23 -3.84 -5.71
C ILE A 11 -0.96 -3.07 -6.08
N LEU A 12 -0.27 -3.49 -7.16
CA LEU A 12 0.96 -2.86 -7.62
C LEU A 12 0.75 -1.37 -7.93
N VAL A 13 -0.33 -1.06 -8.65
CA VAL A 13 -0.69 0.31 -9.05
C VAL A 13 -1.13 1.15 -7.85
N HIS A 14 -1.82 0.56 -6.87
CA HIS A 14 -2.22 1.23 -5.64
C HIS A 14 -0.99 1.66 -4.84
N ILE A 15 -0.06 0.73 -4.57
CA ILE A 15 1.17 1.02 -3.81
C ILE A 15 2.03 2.04 -4.57
N TYR A 16 2.09 1.94 -5.90
CA TYR A 16 2.81 2.91 -6.73
C TYR A 16 2.29 4.35 -6.57
N LYS A 17 0.96 4.51 -6.50
CA LYS A 17 0.30 5.81 -6.42
C LYS A 17 0.27 6.38 -4.99
N PHE A 18 -0.05 5.55 -4.00
CA PHE A 18 -0.34 5.99 -2.64
C PHE A 18 0.78 5.70 -1.63
N GLY A 19 1.74 4.85 -1.99
CA GLY A 19 2.86 4.45 -1.14
C GLY A 19 2.61 3.14 -0.38
N PRO A 20 3.50 2.81 0.57
CA PRO A 20 3.45 1.53 1.29
C PRO A 20 2.16 1.34 2.07
N ASP A 21 1.57 0.16 1.97
CA ASP A 21 0.28 -0.13 2.60
C ASP A 21 0.16 -1.55 3.16
N THR A 22 -0.84 -1.77 4.01
CA THR A 22 -1.19 -3.09 4.56
C THR A 22 -2.31 -3.75 3.75
N PRO A 23 -2.39 -5.09 3.68
CA PRO A 23 -3.48 -5.79 3.00
C PRO A 23 -4.86 -5.37 3.52
N TRP A 24 -4.99 -5.20 4.84
CA TRP A 24 -6.23 -4.76 5.47
C TRP A 24 -6.67 -3.38 4.97
N LEU A 25 -5.77 -2.39 5.02
CA LEU A 25 -6.09 -1.05 4.51
C LEU A 25 -6.41 -1.08 3.02
N MET A 26 -5.60 -1.80 2.22
CA MET A 26 -5.83 -1.94 0.79
C MET A 26 -7.21 -2.55 0.47
N ALA A 27 -7.71 -3.49 1.27
CA ALA A 27 -9.03 -4.08 1.08
C ALA A 27 -10.17 -3.04 1.15
N HIS A 28 -9.98 -1.98 1.94
CA HIS A 28 -10.92 -0.86 2.04
C HIS A 28 -10.68 0.25 1.01
N ARG A 29 -9.41 0.46 0.60
CA ARG A 29 -9.02 1.64 -0.18
C ARG A 29 -8.42 1.41 -1.57
N LEU A 30 -8.49 0.18 -2.09
CA LEU A 30 -7.84 -0.20 -3.35
C LEU A 30 -8.19 0.76 -4.50
N LEU A 31 -7.15 1.22 -5.19
CA LEU A 31 -7.20 2.25 -6.25
C LEU A 31 -7.91 3.57 -5.90
N GLY A 32 -8.09 3.91 -4.62
CA GLY A 32 -8.72 5.15 -4.19
C GLY A 32 -10.24 5.08 -4.08
N ASN A 33 -10.83 3.88 -4.15
CA ASN A 33 -12.17 3.67 -3.61
C ASN A 33 -12.10 3.88 -2.09
N TYR A 34 -13.13 4.40 -1.45
CA TYR A 34 -13.21 4.47 0.00
C TYR A 34 -14.58 3.97 0.43
N GLY A 35 -14.63 2.97 1.31
CA GLY A 35 -15.88 2.36 1.77
C GLY A 35 -15.79 1.93 3.22
N TYR A 36 -16.93 2.03 3.92
CA TYR A 36 -17.08 1.49 5.27
C TYR A 36 -16.93 -0.04 5.26
N THR A 37 -17.47 -0.70 4.23
CA THR A 37 -17.27 -2.12 3.94
C THR A 37 -16.07 -2.33 3.03
N SER A 38 -15.27 -3.37 3.30
CA SER A 38 -14.17 -3.76 2.41
C SER A 38 -14.75 -4.30 1.11
N LYS A 39 -14.22 -3.83 -0.03
CA LYS A 39 -14.65 -4.32 -1.35
C LYS A 39 -14.08 -5.70 -1.66
N TYR A 40 -12.96 -6.01 -1.03
CA TYR A 40 -12.24 -7.27 -1.16
C TYR A 40 -12.03 -7.88 0.22
N ASP A 41 -11.78 -9.18 0.26
CA ASP A 41 -11.40 -9.88 1.49
C ASP A 41 -9.94 -9.56 1.86
N PRO A 42 -9.66 -9.03 3.07
CA PRO A 42 -8.29 -8.82 3.56
C PRO A 42 -7.40 -10.07 3.49
N ASP A 43 -7.96 -11.25 3.77
CA ASP A 43 -7.19 -12.50 3.80
C ASP A 43 -6.77 -12.93 2.39
N GLU A 44 -7.61 -12.69 1.39
CA GLU A 44 -7.25 -12.89 -0.02
C GLU A 44 -6.18 -11.90 -0.47
N LEU A 45 -6.32 -10.61 -0.11
CA LEU A 45 -5.29 -9.61 -0.42
C LEU A 45 -3.94 -9.96 0.19
N GLU A 46 -3.92 -10.51 1.42
CA GLU A 46 -2.69 -10.93 2.05
C GLU A 46 -2.01 -12.06 1.25
N LYS A 47 -2.79 -13.03 0.72
CA LYS A 47 -2.27 -14.09 -0.14
C LYS A 47 -1.66 -13.51 -1.42
N TYR A 48 -2.34 -12.58 -2.09
CA TYR A 48 -1.78 -11.91 -3.28
C TYR A 48 -0.52 -11.10 -2.96
N CYS A 49 -0.48 -10.40 -1.83
CA CYS A 49 0.71 -9.67 -1.40
C CYS A 49 1.90 -10.61 -1.12
N LYS A 50 1.64 -11.78 -0.53
CA LYS A 50 2.67 -12.82 -0.31
C LYS A 50 3.21 -13.35 -1.63
N VAL A 51 2.33 -13.71 -2.58
CA VAL A 51 2.75 -14.16 -3.92
C VAL A 51 3.60 -13.09 -4.62
N LEU A 52 3.15 -11.84 -4.65
CA LEU A 52 3.91 -10.74 -5.27
C LEU A 52 5.24 -10.44 -4.56
N LYS A 53 5.33 -10.70 -3.25
CA LYS A 53 6.58 -10.60 -2.50
C LYS A 53 7.53 -11.74 -2.89
N ASP A 54 7.04 -12.96 -2.97
CA ASP A 54 7.83 -14.14 -3.33
C ASP A 54 8.34 -14.06 -4.78
N GLU A 55 7.58 -13.42 -5.67
CA GLU A 55 8.00 -13.08 -7.03
C GLU A 55 8.98 -11.89 -7.11
N GLY A 56 9.30 -11.25 -5.99
CA GLY A 56 10.25 -10.13 -5.93
C GLY A 56 9.69 -8.80 -6.42
N LEU A 57 8.38 -8.67 -6.66
CA LEU A 57 7.72 -7.42 -7.05
C LEU A 57 7.39 -6.53 -5.85
N LEU A 58 7.09 -7.13 -4.69
CA LEU A 58 6.89 -6.44 -3.43
C LEU A 58 8.01 -6.75 -2.42
N VAL A 59 8.22 -5.82 -1.50
CA VAL A 59 9.10 -5.97 -0.34
C VAL A 59 8.36 -5.58 0.93
N VAL A 60 8.74 -6.17 2.05
CA VAL A 60 8.22 -5.73 3.35
C VAL A 60 8.84 -4.38 3.69
N TYR A 61 7.98 -3.39 3.86
CA TYR A 61 8.39 -2.04 4.22
C TYR A 61 8.69 -1.97 5.72
N ASN A 62 9.95 -1.79 6.07
CA ASN A 62 10.41 -1.65 7.46
C ASN A 62 10.74 -0.19 7.85
N GLY A 63 10.50 0.78 6.97
CA GLY A 63 10.77 2.19 7.25
C GLY A 63 9.76 2.85 8.19
N GLU A 64 10.09 4.07 8.62
CA GLU A 64 9.18 4.94 9.35
C GLU A 64 8.09 5.48 8.41
N LEU A 65 6.83 5.18 8.71
CA LEU A 65 5.71 5.80 8.02
C LEU A 65 5.70 7.28 8.37
N LYS A 66 5.75 8.15 7.35
CA LYS A 66 5.70 9.60 7.53
C LYS A 66 4.29 10.03 7.97
N MET A 67 3.96 9.88 9.25
CA MET A 67 2.81 10.54 9.87
C MET A 67 3.18 12.00 10.12
N LYS A 68 3.19 12.82 9.06
CA LYS A 68 3.41 14.25 9.20
C LYS A 68 2.17 14.88 9.83
N VAL A 69 2.28 15.19 11.11
CA VAL A 69 1.30 16.04 11.79
C VAL A 69 1.38 17.43 11.18
N THR A 70 0.27 17.91 10.58
CA THR A 70 0.20 19.22 9.95
C THR A 70 0.27 20.35 10.98
N SER A 71 0.68 21.55 10.54
CA SER A 71 0.83 22.72 11.41
C SER A 71 -0.50 23.13 12.08
N SER A 72 -1.65 22.82 11.49
CA SER A 72 -2.98 23.11 12.02
C SER A 72 -3.43 22.23 13.20
N ILE A 73 -2.73 21.14 13.49
CA ILE A 73 -3.07 20.24 14.60
C ILE A 73 -2.57 20.79 15.95
N LYS A 74 -3.34 20.52 17.02
CA LYS A 74 -3.04 21.01 18.38
C LYS A 74 -1.63 20.58 18.85
N PRO A 75 -0.88 21.44 19.57
CA PRO A 75 0.49 21.14 20.00
C PRO A 75 0.64 19.85 20.81
N TRP A 76 -0.27 19.55 21.75
CA TRP A 76 -0.20 18.33 22.57
C TRP A 76 -0.40 17.04 21.75
N LEU A 77 -1.19 17.08 20.66
CA LEU A 77 -1.33 15.95 19.73
C LEU A 77 -0.05 15.74 18.91
N LYS A 78 0.66 16.83 18.56
CA LYS A 78 1.98 16.75 17.91
C LYS A 78 3.03 16.14 18.85
N VAL A 79 3.00 16.51 20.14
CA VAL A 79 3.88 15.92 21.17
C VAL A 79 3.59 14.42 21.30
N LYS A 80 2.31 14.04 21.47
CA LYS A 80 1.91 12.62 21.49
C LYS A 80 2.34 11.85 20.23
N SER A 81 2.22 12.46 19.05
CA SER A 81 2.66 11.83 17.80
C SER A 81 4.17 11.67 17.70
N LYS A 82 4.97 12.57 18.30
CA LYS A 82 6.43 12.42 18.39
C LYS A 82 6.83 11.31 19.36
N GLU A 83 6.07 11.13 20.43
CA GLU A 83 6.29 10.10 21.45
C GLU A 83 5.77 8.72 21.00
N MET A 84 4.73 8.68 20.16
CA MET A 84 4.28 7.49 19.46
C MET A 84 5.29 7.08 18.37
N LYS A 85 6.39 6.46 18.78
CA LYS A 85 7.28 5.67 17.90
C LYS A 85 6.60 4.41 17.33
N HIS A 86 5.33 4.20 17.63
CA HIS A 86 4.61 2.99 17.25
C HIS A 86 4.15 3.12 15.79
N LYS A 87 4.88 2.45 14.90
CA LYS A 87 4.33 2.04 13.61
C LYS A 87 2.99 1.32 13.88
N PRO A 88 1.92 1.65 13.14
CA PRO A 88 0.66 0.91 13.23
C PRO A 88 0.93 -0.59 13.05
N GLN A 89 0.17 -1.42 13.76
CA GLN A 89 0.30 -2.87 13.65
C GLN A 89 0.00 -3.32 12.21
N GLY A 90 0.74 -4.34 11.74
CA GLY A 90 0.55 -4.95 10.43
C GLY A 90 1.80 -4.96 9.56
N ILE A 91 1.78 -5.81 8.54
CA ILE A 91 2.84 -5.92 7.54
C ILE A 91 2.54 -4.92 6.44
N TYR A 92 3.43 -3.94 6.29
CA TYR A 92 3.38 -2.99 5.18
C TYR A 92 4.18 -3.54 4.01
N TYR A 93 3.62 -3.43 2.81
CA TYR A 93 4.29 -3.79 1.57
C TYR A 93 4.63 -2.52 0.78
N ASP A 94 5.83 -2.49 0.21
CA ASP A 94 6.28 -1.47 -0.74
C ASP A 94 6.77 -2.15 -2.02
N LEU A 95 6.93 -1.37 -3.09
CA LEU A 95 7.40 -1.88 -4.37
C LEU A 95 8.92 -2.10 -4.35
N SER A 96 9.34 -3.23 -4.90
CA SER A 96 10.74 -3.44 -5.24
C SER A 96 11.15 -2.55 -6.43
N LYS A 97 12.45 -2.51 -6.76
CA LYS A 97 12.93 -1.81 -7.96
C LYS A 97 12.27 -2.35 -9.24
N GLU A 98 12.06 -3.66 -9.30
CA GLU A 98 11.42 -4.33 -10.44
C GLU A 98 9.90 -4.10 -10.43
N GLY A 99 9.27 -4.26 -9.26
CA GLY A 99 7.85 -3.96 -9.06
C GLY A 99 7.50 -2.55 -9.46
N ARG A 100 8.37 -1.57 -9.19
CA ARG A 100 8.15 -0.16 -9.57
C ARG A 100 8.13 0.05 -11.09
N LYS A 101 8.96 -0.68 -11.83
CA LYS A 101 8.96 -0.63 -13.31
C LYS A 101 7.65 -1.21 -13.86
N VAL A 102 7.25 -2.38 -13.36
CA VAL A 102 6.00 -3.06 -13.76
C VAL A 102 4.79 -2.18 -13.42
N ALA A 103 4.71 -1.69 -12.18
CA ALA A 103 3.62 -0.84 -11.72
C ALA A 103 3.53 0.47 -12.52
N SER A 104 4.66 1.07 -12.93
CA SER A 104 4.66 2.29 -13.76
C SER A 104 4.06 2.04 -15.15
N ASN A 105 4.34 0.88 -15.76
CA ASN A 105 3.75 0.51 -17.04
C ASN A 105 2.23 0.26 -16.89
N LEU A 106 1.83 -0.53 -15.88
CA LEU A 106 0.42 -0.79 -15.58
C LEU A 106 -0.35 0.49 -15.25
N TYR A 107 0.27 1.42 -14.52
CA TYR A 107 -0.34 2.72 -14.20
C TYR A 107 -0.64 3.52 -15.47
N LYS A 108 0.29 3.52 -16.45
CA LYS A 108 0.05 4.16 -17.74
C LYS A 108 -1.07 3.47 -18.50
N GLU A 109 -1.10 2.15 -18.55
CA GLU A 109 -2.17 1.42 -19.25
C GLU A 109 -3.57 1.69 -18.65
N LEU A 110 -3.67 1.81 -17.32
CA LEU A 110 -4.95 2.02 -16.65
C LEU A 110 -5.44 3.48 -16.68
N PHE A 111 -4.53 4.46 -16.62
CA PHE A 111 -4.89 5.88 -16.48
C PHE A 111 -4.60 6.74 -17.70
N LYS A 112 -3.84 6.25 -18.68
CA LYS A 112 -3.59 6.95 -19.93
C LYS A 112 -4.63 6.50 -20.95
N LYS A 113 -5.73 7.27 -21.00
CA LYS A 113 -6.74 7.19 -22.06
C LYS A 113 -6.25 7.93 -23.30
#